data_AF-A0A7J2TMW2-F1
#
_entry.id   AF-A0A7J2TMW2-F1
#
_cell.length_a   1.000
_cell.length_b   1.000
_cell.length_c   1.000
_cell.angle_alpha   90.00
_cell.angle_beta   90.00
_cell.angle_gamma   90.00
#
_symmetry.space_group_name_H-M   'P 1'
#
loop_
_entity.id
_entity.type
_entity.pdbx_description
1 polymer ?
#
loop_
_entity_poly.entity_id
_entity_poly.type
_entity_poly.pdbx_seq_one_letter_code
_entity_poly.pdbx_strand_id
1 'polypeptide(L)'
;MVEERIYTIPLSRAWIAPPRKRAPRAIRIIKSFVTKHMKLEARKEGEEEEEPKKLILDNKVNEAIWSRGIEKPPRKIRIRAAKDKEGNVTVYLAEGD
;
A
#
# COMPACT_ATOMS: atom_id res chain seq x y z
N MET A 1 17.73 1.00 5.59
CA MET A 1 17.15 0.94 4.23
C MET A 1 17.84 -0.15 3.44
N VAL A 2 17.15 -1.26 3.22
CA VAL A 2 17.73 -2.41 2.49
C VAL A 2 17.23 -2.43 1.05
N GLU A 3 16.02 -1.94 0.81
CA GLU A 3 15.46 -1.89 -0.54
C GLU A 3 14.43 -0.77 -0.65
N GLU A 4 14.64 0.15 -1.60
CA GLU A 4 13.64 1.15 -1.96
C GLU A 4 13.19 0.91 -3.39
N ARG A 5 11.86 0.89 -3.60
CA ARG A 5 11.29 0.75 -4.94
C ARG A 5 10.13 1.72 -5.11
N ILE A 6 10.10 2.38 -6.26
CA ILE A 6 9.01 3.25 -6.66
C ILE A 6 8.05 2.44 -7.52
N TYR A 7 6.78 2.39 -7.12
CA TYR A 7 5.72 1.69 -7.84
C TYR A 7 4.62 2.65 -8.25
N THR A 8 4.06 2.42 -9.43
CA THR A 8 2.80 3.05 -9.84
C THR A 8 1.68 2.01 -9.70
N ILE A 9 0.82 2.18 -8.71
CA ILE A 9 -0.27 1.25 -8.42
C ILE A 9 -1.54 1.69 -9.19
N PRO A 10 -2.10 0.82 -10.06
CA PRO A 10 -3.42 1.07 -10.64
C PRO A 10 -4.52 0.79 -9.60
N LEU A 11 -5.38 1.78 -9.37
CA LEU A 11 -6.54 1.70 -8.46
C LEU A 11 -7.86 1.56 -9.23
N SER A 12 -7.82 1.26 -10.54
CA SER A 12 -9.01 1.06 -11.38
C SER A 12 -9.98 0.04 -10.78
N ARG A 13 -9.47 -1.02 -10.15
CA ARG A 13 -10.29 -2.05 -9.47
C ARG A 13 -11.09 -1.51 -8.29
N ALA A 14 -10.71 -0.36 -7.71
CA ALA A 14 -11.50 0.28 -6.66
C ALA A 14 -12.84 0.80 -7.19
N TRP A 15 -12.92 1.17 -8.48
CA TRP A 15 -14.11 1.77 -9.10
C TRP A 15 -15.25 0.79 -9.38
N ILE A 16 -14.94 -0.51 -9.36
CA ILE A 16 -15.93 -1.59 -9.44
C ILE A 16 -16.81 -1.61 -8.18
N ALA A 17 -16.26 -1.19 -7.03
CA ALA A 17 -17.00 -1.14 -5.79
C ALA A 17 -18.02 0.02 -5.77
N PRO A 18 -19.11 -0.11 -4.98
CA PRO A 18 -20.06 0.99 -4.77
C PRO A 18 -19.34 2.27 -4.31
N PRO A 19 -19.80 3.47 -4.70
CA PRO A 19 -19.12 4.75 -4.43
C PRO A 19 -18.63 4.92 -2.99
N ARG A 20 -19.50 4.63 -2.01
CA ARG A 20 -19.20 4.73 -0.56
C ARG A 20 -18.13 3.77 -0.05
N LYS A 21 -17.64 2.82 -0.86
CA LYS A 21 -16.63 1.83 -0.47
C LYS A 21 -15.33 1.95 -1.27
N ARG A 22 -15.22 2.93 -2.18
CA ARG A 22 -14.09 3.01 -3.12
C ARG A 22 -12.78 3.39 -2.46
N ALA A 23 -12.71 4.46 -1.66
CA ALA A 23 -11.48 4.83 -0.97
C ALA A 23 -10.97 3.73 0.00
N PRO A 24 -11.83 3.11 0.86
CA PRO A 24 -11.43 1.95 1.64
C PRO A 24 -10.93 0.78 0.79
N ARG A 25 -11.54 0.54 -0.38
CA ARG A 25 -11.11 -0.52 -1.31
C ARG A 25 -9.77 -0.19 -1.96
N ALA A 26 -9.51 1.07 -2.30
CA ALA A 26 -8.23 1.53 -2.84
C ALA A 26 -7.08 1.25 -1.86
N ILE A 27 -7.27 1.56 -0.58
CA ILE A 27 -6.29 1.25 0.48
C ILE A 27 -6.02 -0.26 0.54
N ARG A 28 -7.05 -1.10 0.48
CA ARG A 28 -6.88 -2.57 0.46
C ARG A 28 -6.08 -3.05 -0.75
N ILE A 29 -6.31 -2.45 -1.91
CA ILE A 29 -5.54 -2.77 -3.14
C ILE A 29 -4.07 -2.40 -2.96
N ILE A 30 -3.77 -1.24 -2.37
CA ILE A 30 -2.39 -0.82 -2.09
C ILE A 30 -1.71 -1.80 -1.13
N LYS A 31 -2.38 -2.15 -0.02
CA LYS A 31 -1.86 -3.13 0.94
C LYS A 31 -1.54 -4.45 0.24
N SER A 32 -2.49 -5.02 -0.50
CA SER A 32 -2.29 -6.27 -1.24
C SER A 32 -1.17 -6.18 -2.28
N PHE A 33 -1.06 -5.05 -2.99
CA PHE A 33 0.00 -4.82 -3.96
C PHE A 33 1.38 -4.84 -3.28
N VAL A 34 1.53 -4.10 -2.19
CA VAL A 34 2.80 -4.01 -1.45
C VAL A 34 3.16 -5.35 -0.83
N THR A 35 2.19 -6.06 -0.24
CA THR A 35 2.40 -7.40 0.31
C THR A 35 2.93 -8.38 -0.74
N LYS A 36 2.34 -8.37 -1.94
CA LYS A 36 2.75 -9.24 -3.07
C LYS A 36 4.12 -8.88 -3.62
N HIS A 37 4.42 -7.60 -3.83
CA HIS A 37 5.64 -7.15 -4.52
C HIS A 37 6.85 -7.04 -3.59
N MET A 38 6.65 -6.75 -2.31
CA MET A 38 7.71 -6.72 -1.29
C MET A 38 7.90 -8.07 -0.58
N LYS A 39 7.11 -9.09 -0.97
CA LYS A 39 7.13 -10.45 -0.39
C LYS A 39 7.00 -10.43 1.14
N LEU A 40 6.16 -9.56 1.69
CA LEU A 40 5.88 -9.52 3.14
C LEU A 40 5.28 -10.86 3.62
N GLU A 41 4.44 -11.47 2.79
CA GLU A 41 3.82 -12.77 3.02
C GLU A 41 4.72 -13.98 2.78
N ALA A 42 6.01 -13.81 2.45
CA ALA A 42 6.97 -14.92 2.51
C ALA A 42 7.33 -15.24 3.99
N ARG A 43 6.31 -15.44 4.81
CA ARG A 43 6.40 -16.26 6.02
C ARG A 43 6.01 -17.66 5.53
N LYS A 44 6.99 -18.55 5.54
CA LYS A 44 6.83 -19.96 5.21
C LYS A 44 5.63 -20.52 5.99
N GLU A 45 4.85 -21.38 5.37
CA GLU A 45 4.07 -22.37 6.12
C GLU A 45 5.04 -23.07 7.09
N GLY A 46 4.95 -22.79 8.40
CA GLY A 46 5.72 -23.50 9.43
C GLY A 46 6.60 -22.69 10.41
N GLU A 47 6.68 -21.36 10.34
CA GLU A 47 7.39 -20.56 11.36
C GLU A 47 6.37 -19.81 12.26
N GLU A 48 5.98 -20.52 13.33
CA GLU A 48 5.39 -19.96 14.55
C GLU A 48 6.39 -18.98 15.18
N GLU A 49 5.87 -17.83 15.63
CA GLU A 49 6.59 -16.79 16.38
C GLU A 49 7.58 -15.92 15.58
N GLU A 50 7.82 -14.69 16.07
CA GLU A 50 8.48 -13.53 15.44
C GLU A 50 7.54 -12.55 14.71
N GLU A 51 6.82 -11.73 15.50
CA GLU A 51 6.25 -10.42 15.17
C GLU A 51 5.44 -10.26 13.85
N PRO A 52 4.20 -9.73 13.90
CA PRO A 52 3.47 -9.45 12.68
C PRO A 52 4.23 -8.37 11.89
N LYS A 53 4.93 -8.74 10.80
CA LYS A 53 5.60 -7.79 9.90
C LYS A 53 4.65 -6.62 9.62
N LYS A 54 4.98 -5.43 10.11
CA LYS A 54 4.05 -4.30 10.08
C LYS A 54 4.17 -3.61 8.72
N LEU A 55 3.03 -3.53 8.02
CA LEU A 55 2.88 -2.63 6.89
C LEU A 55 2.44 -1.27 7.42
N ILE A 56 3.36 -0.32 7.39
CA ILE A 56 3.12 1.06 7.84
C ILE A 56 2.79 1.89 6.60
N LEU A 57 1.57 2.40 6.55
CA LEU A 57 1.14 3.32 5.51
C LEU A 57 1.31 4.73 6.03
N ASP A 58 2.11 5.54 5.34
CA ASP A 58 2.25 6.95 5.68
C ASP A 58 0.90 7.68 5.53
N ASN A 59 0.63 8.62 6.43
CA ASN A 59 -0.62 9.36 6.43
C ASN A 59 -0.83 10.16 5.13
N LYS A 60 0.24 10.66 4.50
CA LYS A 60 0.16 11.35 3.19
C LYS A 60 -0.45 10.47 2.11
N VAL A 61 -0.17 9.16 2.12
CA VAL A 61 -0.75 8.23 1.13
C VAL A 61 -2.26 8.08 1.37
N ASN A 62 -2.67 8.03 2.64
CA ASN A 62 -4.08 8.02 3.00
C ASN A 62 -4.76 9.32 2.54
N GLU A 63 -4.22 10.47 2.90
CA GLU A 63 -4.75 11.78 2.49
C GLU A 63 -4.86 11.92 0.97
N ALA A 64 -3.87 11.46 0.20
CA ALA A 64 -3.92 11.47 -1.26
C ALA A 64 -5.10 10.66 -1.81
N ILE A 65 -5.40 9.50 -1.21
CA ILE A 65 -6.53 8.64 -1.60
C ILE A 65 -7.87 9.31 -1.25
N TRP A 66 -7.95 9.96 -0.09
CA TRP A 66 -9.16 10.60 0.42
C TRP A 66 -9.33 12.06 -0.03
N SER A 67 -8.37 12.63 -0.77
CA SER A 67 -8.35 14.03 -1.22
C SER A 67 -9.61 14.49 -1.95
N ARG A 68 -10.28 13.59 -2.69
CA ARG A 68 -11.53 13.86 -3.43
C ARG A 68 -12.76 13.22 -2.80
N GLY A 69 -12.65 12.82 -1.53
CA GLY A 69 -13.68 12.11 -0.77
C GLY A 69 -13.74 10.61 -1.05
N ILE A 70 -14.68 9.93 -0.37
CA ILE A 70 -14.78 8.47 -0.37
C ILE A 70 -15.13 7.87 -1.74
N GLU A 71 -15.82 8.63 -2.58
CA GLU A 71 -16.40 8.19 -3.85
C GLU A 71 -15.45 8.27 -5.05
N LYS A 72 -14.41 9.11 -4.94
CA LYS A 72 -13.56 9.48 -6.08
C LYS A 72 -12.06 9.29 -5.78
N PRO A 73 -11.61 8.08 -5.35
CA PRO A 73 -10.18 7.85 -5.18
C PRO A 73 -9.43 8.02 -6.51
N PRO A 74 -8.15 8.42 -6.48
CA PRO A 74 -7.33 8.55 -7.67
C PRO A 74 -7.25 7.22 -8.43
N ARG A 75 -7.16 7.26 -9.77
CA ARG A 75 -7.09 6.03 -10.60
C ARG A 75 -5.71 5.37 -10.60
N LYS A 76 -4.67 6.14 -10.34
CA LYS A 76 -3.28 5.68 -10.21
C LYS A 76 -2.66 6.44 -9.04
N ILE A 77 -1.80 5.77 -8.28
CA ILE A 77 -1.01 6.40 -7.23
C ILE A 77 0.44 5.94 -7.36
N ARG A 78 1.37 6.90 -7.34
CA ARG A 78 2.80 6.61 -7.26
C ARG A 78 3.17 6.53 -5.79
N ILE A 79 3.77 5.41 -5.40
CA ILE A 79 4.23 5.18 -4.03
C ILE A 79 5.71 4.82 -4.03
N ARG A 80 6.39 5.18 -2.97
CA ARG A 80 7.73 4.72 -2.65
C ARG A 80 7.62 3.73 -1.50
N ALA A 81 7.94 2.47 -1.76
CA ALA A 81 7.99 1.44 -0.73
C ALA A 81 9.45 1.29 -0.26
N ALA A 82 9.67 1.42 1.04
CA ALA A 82 10.96 1.22 1.69
C ALA A 82 10.88 0.02 2.61
N LYS A 83 11.84 -0.91 2.49
CA LYS A 83 11.99 -2.08 3.36
C LYS A 83 13.13 -1.88 4.35
N ASP A 84 12.82 -2.09 5.62
CA ASP A 84 13.79 -2.01 6.71
C ASP A 84 14.48 -3.35 6.97
N LYS A 85 15.57 -3.31 7.75
CA LYS A 85 16.37 -4.50 8.10
C LYS A 85 15.56 -5.52 8.90
N GLU A 86 14.57 -5.06 9.66
CA GLU A 86 13.62 -5.88 10.43
C GLU A 86 12.46 -6.44 9.57
N GLY A 87 12.47 -6.20 8.25
CA GLY A 87 11.44 -6.71 7.34
C GLY A 87 10.12 -5.95 7.36
N ASN A 88 10.03 -4.85 8.13
CA ASN A 88 8.94 -3.89 8.05
C ASN A 88 8.97 -3.14 6.71
N VAL A 89 7.79 -2.81 6.19
CA VAL A 89 7.66 -2.06 4.94
C VAL A 89 6.88 -0.79 5.21
N THR A 90 7.51 0.34 4.92
CA THR A 90 6.90 1.65 5.02
C THR A 90 6.60 2.19 3.63
N VAL A 91 5.35 2.61 3.42
CA VAL A 91 4.86 3.10 2.14
C VAL A 91 4.68 4.60 2.22
N TYR A 92 5.48 5.32 1.43
CA TYR A 92 5.44 6.76 1.29
C TYR A 92 4.75 7.18 -0.01
N LEU A 93 4.17 8.38 -0.02
CA LEU A 93 3.69 9.00 -1.25
C LEU A 93 4.92 9.39 -2.09
N ALA A 94 5.00 8.88 -3.31
CA ALA A 94 5.99 9.40 -4.25
C ALA A 94 5.38 10.66 -4.86
N GLU A 95 5.65 11.80 -4.22
CA GLU A 95 5.47 13.11 -4.86
C GLU A 95 6.36 13.10 -6.11
N GLY A 96 5.72 13.11 -7.27
CA GLY A 96 6.40 13.44 -8.52
C GLY A 96 6.35 14.95 -8.67
N ASP A 97 7.49 15.53 -9.05
CA ASP A 97 7.69 16.94 -9.42
C ASP A 97 6.48 17.64 -10.05
#